data_AF-X0YWF5-F1
#
_entry.id   AF-X0YWF5-F1
#
_cell.length_a   1.000
_cell.length_b   1.000
_cell.length_c   1.000
_cell.angle_alpha   90.00
_cell.angle_beta   90.00
_cell.angle_gamma   90.00
#
_symmetry.space_group_name_H-M   'P 1'
#
loop_
_entity.id
_entity.type
_entity.pdbx_description
1 polymer ?
#
loop_
_entity_poly.entity_id
_entity_poly.type
_entity_poly.pdbx_seq_one_letter_code
_entity_poly.pdbx_strand_id
1 'polypeptide(L)'
;MLDLGLSYLGLFPKEVITLVKCEVKKFKKIYPCLKRVGFEDLVQECMIHLWNKTKGDLKKYEYIKAYVRKVVVNFLNDFNKKLKADRRKINNKVISLDREKISDEGEVSLYEVVSSEDVLYPVKNKG
;
A
#
# COMPACT_ATOMS: atom_id res chain seq x y z
N MET A 1 2.56 -17.16 21.58
CA MET A 1 2.68 -16.44 20.30
C MET A 1 2.38 -14.97 20.62
N LEU A 2 3.43 -14.14 20.71
CA LEU A 2 3.26 -12.73 21.06
C LEU A 2 2.69 -12.02 19.83
N ASP A 3 1.41 -11.65 19.92
CA ASP A 3 0.75 -10.77 18.98
C ASP A 3 1.51 -9.43 18.98
N LEU A 4 2.37 -9.20 17.99
CA LEU A 4 3.01 -7.90 17.73
C LEU A 4 2.00 -6.88 17.14
N GLY A 5 0.72 -7.02 17.49
CA GLY A 5 -0.31 -6.03 17.28
C GLY A 5 -0.04 -4.83 18.18
N LEU A 6 0.73 -3.86 17.68
CA LEU A 6 0.80 -2.49 18.19
C LEU A 6 -0.61 -1.89 18.09
N SER A 7 -1.46 -2.26 19.04
CA SER A 7 -2.84 -1.80 19.06
C SER A 7 -2.82 -0.35 19.54
N TYR A 8 -3.43 0.54 18.77
CA TYR A 8 -3.67 1.93 19.16
C TYR A 8 -4.59 2.06 20.39
N LEU A 9 -5.12 0.92 20.87
CA LEU A 9 -5.82 0.77 22.14
C LEU A 9 -4.86 1.11 23.29
N GLY A 10 -5.15 2.21 24.00
CA GLY A 10 -4.31 2.72 25.09
C GLY A 10 -3.49 3.96 24.72
N LEU A 11 -3.15 4.15 23.43
CA LEU A 11 -2.48 5.36 22.94
C LEU A 11 -3.45 6.51 22.70
N PHE A 12 -4.71 6.18 22.40
CA PHE A 12 -5.73 7.16 22.06
C PHE A 12 -7.00 6.98 22.89
N PRO A 13 -7.71 8.07 23.22
CA PRO A 13 -9.04 7.98 23.81
C PRO A 13 -10.00 7.17 22.91
N LYS A 14 -10.90 6.40 23.52
CA LYS A 14 -11.91 5.59 22.79
C LYS A 14 -12.75 6.42 21.81
N GLU A 15 -13.03 7.68 22.16
CA GLU A 15 -13.76 8.61 21.29
C GLU A 15 -12.98 8.95 20.01
N VAL A 16 -11.66 9.11 20.11
CA VAL A 16 -10.79 9.38 18.95
C VAL A 16 -10.75 8.17 18.04
N ILE A 17 -10.56 6.97 18.61
CA ILE A 17 -10.57 5.71 17.86
C ILE A 17 -11.90 5.55 17.11
N THR A 18 -13.03 5.76 17.81
CA THR A 18 -14.37 5.68 17.22
C THR A 18 -14.56 6.70 16.10
N LEU A 19 -14.07 7.92 16.28
CA LEU A 19 -14.13 8.98 15.27
C LEU A 19 -13.35 8.58 14.01
N VAL A 20 -12.11 8.09 14.15
CA VAL A 20 -11.29 7.65 13.01
C VAL A 20 -11.97 6.49 12.28
N LYS A 21 -12.46 5.47 13.00
CA LYS A 21 -13.20 4.34 12.40
C LYS A 21 -14.43 4.83 11.62
N CYS A 22 -15.15 5.82 12.15
CA CYS A 22 -16.31 6.41 11.49
C CYS A 22 -15.94 7.11 10.17
N GLU A 23 -14.89 7.95 10.19
CA GLU A 23 -14.44 8.64 8.98
C GLU A 23 -13.89 7.66 7.93
N VAL A 24 -13.12 6.64 8.33
CA VAL A 24 -12.66 5.58 7.42
C VAL A 24 -13.85 4.84 6.78
N LYS A 25 -14.87 4.49 7.57
CA LYS A 25 -16.08 3.82 7.07
C LYS A 25 -16.82 4.68 6.05
N LYS A 26 -16.99 5.98 6.31
CA LYS A 26 -17.58 6.92 5.34
C LYS A 26 -16.74 7.00 4.07
N PHE A 27 -15.43 7.13 4.21
CA PHE A 27 -14.52 7.30 3.08
C PHE A 27 -14.50 6.07 2.17
N LYS A 28 -14.50 4.85 2.72
CA LYS A 28 -14.60 3.60 1.95
C LYS A 28 -15.94 3.46 1.21
N LYS A 29 -17.04 4.04 1.72
CA LYS A 29 -18.32 4.07 1.00
C LYS A 29 -18.25 4.97 -0.23
N ILE A 30 -17.52 6.08 -0.14
CA ILE A 30 -17.39 7.06 -1.22
C ILE A 30 -16.44 6.57 -2.32
N TYR A 31 -15.37 5.85 -1.96
CA TYR A 31 -14.32 5.45 -2.90
C TYR A 31 -14.22 3.93 -3.08
N PRO A 32 -14.80 3.36 -4.16
CA PRO A 32 -14.76 1.92 -4.41
C PRO A 32 -13.35 1.33 -4.54
N CYS A 33 -12.35 2.13 -4.96
CA CYS A 33 -10.96 1.69 -5.04
C CYS A 33 -10.38 1.25 -3.69
N LEU A 34 -10.96 1.71 -2.57
CA LEU A 34 -10.54 1.36 -1.23
C LEU A 34 -11.19 0.08 -0.71
N LYS A 35 -12.09 -0.57 -1.46
CA LYS A 35 -12.71 -1.84 -1.05
C LYS A 35 -11.68 -2.95 -0.83
N ARG A 36 -10.57 -2.93 -1.59
CA ARG A 36 -9.48 -3.92 -1.50
C ARG A 36 -8.51 -3.66 -0.36
N VAL A 37 -8.51 -2.47 0.23
CA VAL A 37 -7.65 -2.13 1.37
C VAL A 37 -8.32 -2.64 2.65
N GLY A 38 -7.57 -3.26 3.56
CA GLY A 38 -8.08 -3.68 4.86
C GLY A 38 -8.69 -2.51 5.64
N PHE A 39 -9.80 -2.72 6.33
CA PHE A 39 -10.42 -1.66 7.14
C PHE A 39 -9.53 -1.30 8.33
N GLU A 40 -9.08 -2.29 9.09
CA GLU A 40 -8.23 -2.06 10.26
C GLU A 40 -6.84 -1.53 9.87
N ASP A 41 -6.26 -1.98 8.76
CA ASP A 41 -5.00 -1.42 8.24
C ASP A 41 -5.12 0.08 7.97
N LEU A 42 -6.20 0.50 7.30
CA LEU A 42 -6.42 1.90 6.99
C LEU A 42 -6.67 2.74 8.26
N VAL A 43 -7.35 2.17 9.26
CA VAL A 43 -7.51 2.79 10.58
C VAL A 43 -6.15 2.95 11.25
N GLN A 44 -5.34 1.89 11.28
CA GLN A 44 -4.00 1.92 11.89
C GLN A 44 -3.11 2.98 11.24
N GLU A 45 -3.08 3.05 9.91
CA GLU A 45 -2.35 4.09 9.16
C GLU A 45 -2.83 5.51 9.52
N CYS A 46 -4.15 5.73 9.64
CA CYS A 46 -4.69 7.01 10.10
C CYS A 46 -4.21 7.36 11.52
N MET A 47 -4.16 6.38 12.42
CA MET A 47 -3.73 6.57 13.81
C MET A 47 -2.23 6.85 13.91
N ILE A 48 -1.40 6.16 13.13
CA ILE A 48 0.05 6.43 13.01
C ILE A 48 0.28 7.84 12.48
N HIS A 49 -0.44 8.22 11.41
CA HIS A 49 -0.32 9.57 10.85
C HIS A 49 -0.72 10.64 11.86
N LEU A 50 -1.82 10.42 12.58
CA LEU A 50 -2.28 11.31 13.64
C LEU A 50 -1.25 11.44 14.76
N TRP A 51 -0.71 10.31 15.25
CA TRP A 51 0.34 10.29 16.28
C TRP A 51 1.55 11.13 15.88
N ASN A 52 2.02 10.95 14.65
CA ASN A 52 3.17 11.68 14.12
C ASN A 52 2.89 13.18 13.99
N LYS A 53 1.65 13.57 13.60
CA LYS A 53 1.25 14.99 13.50
C LYS A 53 1.12 15.66 14.86
N THR A 54 0.63 14.93 15.86
CA THR A 54 0.45 15.47 17.22
C THR A 54 1.70 15.33 18.08
N LYS A 55 2.70 14.56 17.64
CA LYS A 55 3.85 14.11 18.44
C LYS A 55 3.40 13.39 19.71
N GLY A 56 2.34 12.59 19.61
CA GLY A 56 1.77 11.85 20.74
C GLY A 56 0.93 12.68 21.72
N ASP A 57 0.84 14.01 21.55
CA ASP A 57 0.05 14.87 22.44
C ASP A 57 -1.15 15.51 21.72
N LEU A 58 -2.32 14.91 21.94
CA LEU A 58 -3.61 15.42 21.47
C LEU A 58 -4.22 16.46 22.42
N LYS A 59 -3.79 16.54 23.69
CA LYS A 59 -4.41 17.42 24.70
C LYS A 59 -4.11 18.89 24.44
N LYS A 60 -3.03 19.19 23.73
CA LYS A 60 -2.67 20.55 23.32
C LYS A 60 -3.65 21.23 22.35
N TYR A 61 -4.65 20.51 21.85
CA TYR A 61 -5.65 21.04 20.92
C TYR A 61 -6.99 21.26 21.64
N GLU A 62 -7.46 22.51 21.67
CA GLU A 62 -8.74 22.89 22.28
C GLU A 62 -9.94 22.14 21.69
N TYR A 63 -9.93 21.89 20.37
CA TYR A 63 -10.99 21.18 19.64
C TYR A 63 -10.50 19.85 19.05
N ILE A 64 -10.12 18.91 19.93
CA ILE A 64 -9.55 17.60 19.56
C ILE A 64 -10.35 16.91 18.44
N LYS A 65 -11.68 16.84 18.56
CA LYS A 65 -12.53 16.14 17.56
C LYS A 65 -12.44 16.77 16.17
N ALA A 66 -12.50 18.10 16.09
CA ALA A 66 -12.39 18.82 14.82
C ALA A 66 -11.00 18.66 14.20
N TYR A 67 -9.96 18.75 15.03
CA TYR A 67 -8.58 18.54 14.61
C TYR A 67 -8.35 17.13 14.07
N VAL A 68 -8.77 16.10 14.81
CA VAL A 68 -8.65 14.70 14.40
C VAL A 68 -9.37 14.47 13.06
N ARG A 69 -10.62 14.95 12.93
CA ARG A 69 -11.37 14.81 11.67
C ARG A 69 -10.61 15.46 10.51
N LYS A 70 -10.09 16.68 10.69
CA LYS A 70 -9.32 17.38 9.66
C LYS A 70 -8.08 16.58 9.24
N VAL A 71 -7.30 16.08 10.20
CA VAL A 71 -6.08 15.29 9.92
C VAL A 71 -6.42 13.99 9.18
N VAL A 72 -7.42 13.25 9.67
CA VAL A 72 -7.83 11.97 9.06
C VAL A 72 -8.38 12.16 7.65
N VAL A 73 -9.24 13.16 7.43
CA VAL A 73 -9.80 13.42 6.09
C VAL A 73 -8.71 13.83 5.09
N ASN A 74 -7.78 14.69 5.51
CA ASN A 74 -6.66 15.09 4.65
C ASN A 74 -5.78 13.88 4.30
N PHE A 75 -5.42 13.08 5.30
CA PHE A 75 -4.65 11.86 5.09
C PHE A 75 -5.34 10.90 4.10
N LEU A 76 -6.64 10.63 4.29
CA LEU A 76 -7.40 9.73 3.42
C LEU A 76 -7.50 10.24 1.98
N ASN A 77 -7.63 11.56 1.79
CA ASN A 77 -7.60 12.17 0.46
C ASN A 77 -6.25 11.99 -0.22
N ASP A 78 -5.15 12.20 0.50
CA ASP A 78 -3.80 12.04 -0.04
C ASP A 78 -3.47 10.56 -0.31
N PHE A 79 -3.92 9.65 0.56
CA PHE A 79 -3.83 8.21 0.35
C PHE A 79 -4.57 7.78 -0.94
N ASN A 80 -5.78 8.29 -1.17
CA ASN A 80 -6.54 8.01 -2.40
C ASN A 80 -5.83 8.56 -3.65
N LYS A 81 -5.27 9.78 -3.57
CA LYS A 81 -4.47 10.35 -4.68
C LYS A 81 -3.27 9.48 -5.01
N LYS A 82 -2.56 9.00 -3.97
CA LYS A 82 -1.41 8.10 -4.13
C LYS A 82 -1.80 6.78 -4.80
N LEU A 83 -2.86 6.13 -4.32
CA LEU A 83 -3.36 4.89 -4.94
C LEU A 83 -3.75 5.07 -6.41
N LYS A 84 -4.40 6.19 -6.75
CA LYS A 84 -4.73 6.51 -8.15
C LYS A 84 -3.49 6.76 -9.00
N ALA A 85 -2.48 7.44 -8.44
CA ALA A 85 -1.22 7.68 -9.12
C ALA A 85 -0.45 6.37 -9.36
N ASP A 86 -0.37 5.49 -8.36
CA ASP A 86 0.30 4.21 -8.48
C ASP A 86 -0.42 3.29 -9.48
N ARG A 87 -1.76 3.29 -9.50
CA ARG A 87 -2.53 2.58 -10.53
C ARG A 87 -2.23 3.09 -11.94
N ARG A 88 -2.09 4.41 -12.13
CA ARG A 88 -1.69 4.99 -13.42
C ARG A 88 -0.29 4.56 -13.82
N LYS A 89 0.67 4.55 -12.89
CA LYS A 89 2.03 4.07 -13.14
C LYS A 89 2.05 2.60 -13.56
N ILE A 90 1.32 1.74 -12.86
CA ILE A 90 1.20 0.32 -13.22
C ILE A 90 0.60 0.18 -14.61
N ASN A 91 -0.50 0.89 -14.90
CA ASN A 91 -1.13 0.84 -16.22
C ASN A 91 -0.17 1.28 -17.34
N ASN A 92 0.57 2.36 -17.12
CA ASN A 92 1.58 2.82 -18.07
C ASN A 92 2.70 1.79 -18.25
N LYS A 93 3.17 1.16 -17.17
CA LYS A 93 4.19 0.11 -17.23
C LYS A 93 3.71 -1.13 -17.99
N VAL A 94 2.46 -1.54 -17.77
CA VAL A 94 1.84 -2.67 -18.51
C VAL A 94 1.73 -2.34 -19.99
N ILE A 95 1.24 -1.14 -20.34
CA ILE A 95 1.17 -0.69 -21.74
C ILE A 95 2.58 -0.65 -22.38
N SER A 96 3.61 -0.21 -21.65
CA SER A 96 4.99 -0.24 -22.13
C SER A 96 5.48 -1.66 -22.41
N LEU A 97 5.24 -2.61 -21.51
CA LEU A 97 5.62 -4.02 -21.71
C LEU A 97 4.87 -4.67 -22.88
N ASP A 98 3.58 -4.34 -23.06
CA ASP A 98 2.80 -4.83 -24.20
C ASP A 98 3.28 -4.20 -25.51
N ARG A 99 3.73 -2.93 -25.49
CA ARG A 99 4.30 -2.26 -26.67
C ARG A 99 5.68 -2.82 -27.05
N GLU A 100 6.53 -3.18 -26.09
CA GLU A 100 7.83 -3.84 -26.36
C GLU A 100 7.66 -5.21 -27.04
N LYS A 101 6.55 -5.92 -26.78
CA LYS A 101 6.22 -7.17 -27.48
C LYS A 101 5.70 -7.00 -28.92
N ILE A 102 5.40 -5.78 -29.35
CA ILE A 102 4.84 -5.47 -30.67
C ILE A 102 5.85 -4.68 -31.54
N SER A 103 7.12 -4.59 -31.12
CA SER A 103 8.17 -4.10 -32.01
C SER A 103 8.62 -5.24 -32.92
N ASP A 104 8.18 -5.19 -34.18
CA ASP A 104 8.75 -5.93 -35.32
C ASP A 104 10.28 -5.84 -35.27
N GLU A 105 10.95 -6.94 -34.91
CA GLU A 105 12.04 -7.58 -35.68
C GLU A 105 12.25 -9.00 -35.12
N GLY A 106 11.65 -10.00 -35.79
CA GLY A 106 11.98 -11.42 -35.61
C GLY A 106 11.28 -12.12 -34.43
N GLU A 107 10.36 -13.03 -34.74
CA GLU A 107 9.87 -14.04 -33.80
C GLU A 107 11.04 -14.88 -33.26
N VAL A 108 11.66 -14.45 -32.17
CA VAL A 108 12.41 -15.37 -31.30
C VAL A 108 11.39 -15.96 -30.35
N SER A 109 11.05 -17.21 -30.60
CA SER A 109 10.12 -17.90 -29.75
C SER A 109 10.76 -18.21 -28.39
N LEU A 110 9.93 -18.37 -27.36
CA LEU A 110 10.35 -18.76 -26.02
C LEU A 110 10.96 -20.17 -25.93
N TYR A 111 10.88 -21.01 -26.98
CA TYR A 111 11.53 -22.34 -27.00
C TYR A 111 13.04 -22.29 -27.32
N GLU A 112 13.54 -21.21 -27.93
CA GLU A 112 14.97 -21.09 -28.24
C GLU A 112 15.82 -20.62 -27.05
N VAL A 113 15.23 -19.87 -26.11
CA VAL A 113 15.95 -19.36 -24.92
C VAL A 113 16.23 -20.45 -23.88
N VAL A 114 15.44 -21.54 -23.86
CA VAL A 114 15.61 -22.64 -22.89
C VAL A 114 16.63 -23.70 -23.36
N SER A 115 17.12 -23.63 -24.60
CA SER A 115 18.09 -24.62 -25.12
C SER A 115 19.57 -24.25 -24.94
N SER A 116 19.90 -23.13 -24.30
CA SER A 116 21.30 -22.64 -24.25
C SER A 116 22.02 -22.74 -22.90
N GLU A 117 21.39 -23.26 -21.85
CA GLU A 117 22.05 -23.43 -20.54
C GLU A 117 21.65 -24.74 -19.87
N ASP A 118 22.19 -25.86 -20.36
CA ASP A 118 22.35 -27.08 -19.56
C ASP A 118 23.41 -28.01 -20.17
N VAL A 119 24.71 -27.69 -19.96
CA VAL A 119 25.71 -28.75 -19.73
C VAL A 119 26.86 -28.25 -18.86
N LEU A 120 26.70 -28.41 -17.54
CA LEU A 120 27.80 -28.41 -16.58
C LEU A 120 28.37 -29.85 -16.49
N TYR A 121 29.53 -30.08 -17.12
CA TYR A 121 30.60 -31.12 -17.03
C TYR A 121 30.32 -32.59 -16.59
N PRO A 122 31.18 -33.54 -17.04
CA PRO A 122 32.19 -34.02 -16.10
C PRO A 122 33.60 -34.20 -16.68
N VAL A 123 34.58 -33.80 -15.86
CA VAL A 123 36.00 -34.16 -15.95
C VAL A 123 36.15 -35.69 -15.95
N LYS A 124 36.81 -36.23 -16.98
CA LYS A 124 37.25 -37.63 -16.98
C LYS A 124 38.63 -37.73 -16.34
N ASN A 125 38.67 -38.32 -15.15
CA ASN A 125 39.85 -39.01 -14.61
C ASN A 125 40.20 -40.19 -15.51
N LYS A 126 41.46 -40.33 -15.93
CA LYS A 126 42.11 -41.63 -16.21
C LYS A 126 43.63 -41.53 -16.07
N GLY A 127 44.18 -42.40 -15.22
CA GLY A 127 45.41 -43.19 -15.43
C GLY A 127 46.72 -42.49 -15.14
#